data_AF-A0A1N7KET8-F1
#
_entry.id   AF-A0A1N7KET8-F1
#
_cell.length_a   1.000
_cell.length_b   1.000
_cell.length_c   1.000
_cell.angle_alpha   90.00
_cell.angle_beta   90.00
_cell.angle_gamma   90.00
#
_symmetry.space_group_name_H-M   'P 1'
#
loop_
_entity.id
_entity.type
_entity.pdbx_description
1 polymer ?
#
loop_
_entity_poly.entity_id
_entity_poly.type
_entity_poly.pdbx_seq_one_letter_code
_entity_poly.pdbx_strand_id
1 'polypeptide(L)' 'MNKIIVINTEYITASRTLETIALENSRRRRCVFVYNYEGTHFRFFDTLISVIEFFQSGKDSNVSFNTEDELDSYLKNY' A
#
# COMPACT_ATOMS: atom_id res chain seq x y z
N MET A 1 17.01 -1.13 4.53
CA MET A 1 16.20 -1.06 3.30
C MET A 1 15.39 -2.33 3.18
N ASN A 2 14.09 -2.20 2.99
CA ASN A 2 13.21 -3.35 2.77
C ASN A 2 13.31 -3.80 1.31
N LYS A 3 13.29 -5.10 1.11
CA LYS A 3 12.91 -5.72 -0.16
C LYS A 3 11.39 -5.65 -0.25
N ILE A 4 10.89 -5.08 -1.34
CA ILE A 4 9.47 -4.94 -1.62
C ILE A 4 9.05 -6.12 -2.50
N ILE A 5 8.06 -6.89 -2.05
CA ILE A 5 7.54 -8.05 -2.78
C ILE A 5 6.02 -7.92 -2.84
N VAL A 6 5.47 -7.72 -4.04
CA VAL A 6 4.02 -7.78 -4.25
C VAL A 6 3.58 -9.23 -4.15
N ILE A 7 2.73 -9.53 -3.16
CA ILE A 7 2.18 -10.87 -2.92
C ILE A 7 0.91 -11.07 -3.74
N ASN A 8 0.05 -10.05 -3.77
CA ASN A 8 -1.23 -10.09 -4.46
C ASN A 8 -1.59 -8.70 -4.99
N THR A 9 -2.32 -8.66 -6.10
CA THR A 9 -2.89 -7.45 -6.68
C THR A 9 -4.35 -7.72 -6.97
N GLU A 10 -5.23 -7.09 -6.19
CA GLU A 10 -6.68 -7.16 -6.42
C GLU A 10 -7.11 -5.96 -7.26
N TYR A 11 -7.75 -6.24 -8.39
CA TYR A 11 -8.33 -5.21 -9.25
C TYR A 11 -9.75 -4.89 -8.77
N ILE A 12 -9.92 -3.71 -8.18
CA ILE A 12 -11.25 -3.17 -7.82
C ILE A 12 -11.94 -2.68 -9.09
N THR A 13 -11.17 -1.99 -9.95
CA THR A 13 -11.53 -1.70 -11.34
C THR A 13 -10.30 -1.92 -12.22
N ALA A 14 -10.42 -1.74 -13.54
CA ALA A 14 -9.27 -1.81 -14.45
C ALA A 14 -8.17 -0.79 -14.13
N SER A 15 -8.50 0.31 -13.45
CA SER A 15 -7.57 1.39 -13.09
C SER A 15 -7.37 1.58 -11.59
N ARG A 16 -7.94 0.71 -10.74
CA ARG A 16 -7.82 0.83 -9.29
C ARG A 16 -7.47 -0.53 -8.69
N THR A 17 -6.37 -0.59 -7.97
CA THR A 17 -5.87 -1.82 -7.38
C THR A 17 -5.67 -1.69 -5.88
N LEU A 18 -5.85 -2.79 -5.17
CA LEU A 18 -5.37 -2.98 -3.82
C LEU A 18 -4.27 -4.03 -3.85
N GLU A 19 -3.05 -3.61 -3.55
CA GLU A 19 -1.87 -4.46 -3.52
C GLU A 19 -1.57 -4.90 -2.09
N THR A 20 -1.29 -6.19 -1.93
CA THR A 20 -0.73 -6.75 -0.70
C THR A 20 0.76 -6.91 -0.88
N ILE A 21 1.55 -6.25 -0.03
CA ILE A 21 3.00 -6.17 -0.17
C ILE A 21 3.68 -6.75 1.07
N ALA A 22 4.61 -7.67 0.86
CA ALA A 22 5.56 -8.09 1.87
C ALA A 22 6.78 -7.18 1.85
N LEU A 23 7.03 -6.52 2.98
CA LEU A 23 8.26 -5.80 3.26
C LEU A 23 9.18 -6.71 4.08
N GLU A 24 10.33 -7.05 3.49
CA GLU A 24 11.30 -7.97 4.08
C GLU A 24 12.65 -7.29 4.26
N ASN A 25 13.21 -7.37 5.46
CA ASN A 25 14.61 -7.05 5.72
C ASN A 25 15.25 -8.14 6.60
N SER A 26 16.53 -8.00 6.92
CA SER A 26 17.29 -9.00 7.69
C SER A 26 16.75 -9.27 9.10
N ARG A 27 15.86 -8.43 9.62
CA ARG A 27 15.34 -8.51 10.99
C ARG A 27 13.84 -8.75 11.05
N ARG A 28 13.08 -8.32 10.04
CA ARG A 28 11.62 -8.27 10.09
C ARG A 28 11.01 -8.58 8.73
N ARG A 29 9.82 -9.19 8.79
CA ARG A 29 8.90 -9.37 7.69
C ARG A 29 7.55 -8.80 8.11
N ARG A 30 6.98 -7.91 7.31
CA ARG A 30 5.67 -7.30 7.56
C ARG A 30 4.84 -7.31 6.28
N CYS A 31 3.55 -7.52 6.43
CA CYS A 31 2.57 -7.35 5.37
C CYS A 31 1.95 -5.95 5.48
N VAL A 32 1.89 -5.23 4.36
CA VAL A 32 1.27 -3.90 4.25
C VAL A 32 0.39 -3.87 2.99
N PHE A 33 -0.42 -2.83 2.85
CA PHE A 33 -1.35 -2.68 1.74
C PHE A 33 -1.19 -1.31 1.08
N VAL A 34 -1.28 -1.30 -0.24
CA VAL A 34 -1.29 -0.08 -1.04
C VAL A 34 -2.52 -0.07 -1.91
N TYR A 35 -3.34 0.97 -1.77
CA TYR A 35 -4.40 1.25 -2.71
C TYR A 35 -3.88 2.23 -3.76
N ASN A 36 -3.89 1.79 -5.02
CA ASN A 36 -3.56 2.61 -6.18
C ASN A 36 -4.85 3.12 -6.83
N TYR A 37 -4.98 4.44 -6.88
CA TYR A 37 -6.04 5.13 -7.60
C TYR A 37 -5.50 5.67 -8.92
N GLU A 38 -5.79 4.96 -10.00
CA GLU A 38 -5.59 5.40 -11.38
C GLU A 38 -4.12 5.70 -11.74
N GLY A 39 -3.17 5.11 -11.00
CA GLY A 39 -1.73 5.30 -11.19
C GLY A 39 -1.22 6.69 -10.78
N THR A 40 -2.05 7.51 -10.13
CA THR A 40 -1.71 8.91 -9.82
C THR A 40 -1.80 9.22 -8.33
N HIS A 41 -2.52 8.41 -7.55
CA HIS A 41 -2.64 8.60 -6.11
C HIS A 41 -2.55 7.26 -5.41
N PHE A 42 -1.69 7.17 -4.42
CA PHE A 42 -1.42 5.94 -3.67
C PHE A 42 -1.74 6.16 -2.21
N ARG A 43 -2.40 5.19 -1.58
CA ARG A 43 -2.71 5.21 -0.15
C ARG A 43 -2.08 4.03 0.53
N PHE A 44 -1.35 4.30 1.61
CA PHE A 44 -0.66 3.27 2.38
C PHE A 44 -1.45 2.88 3.61
N PHE A 45 -1.48 1.58 3.89
CA PHE A 45 -2.12 0.99 5.06
C PHE A 45 -1.22 -0.07 5.68
N ASP A 46 -1.00 0.01 6.98
CA ASP A 46 -0.17 -0.96 7.71
C ASP A 46 -0.96 -2.17 8.25
N THR A 47 -2.29 -2.09 8.19
CA THR A 47 -3.20 -3.12 8.68
C THR A 47 -4.41 -3.28 7.76
N LEU A 48 -4.91 -4.51 7.64
CA LEU A 48 -6.14 -4.80 6.89
C LEU A 48 -7.35 -4.07 7.48
N ILE A 49 -7.37 -3.86 8.81
CA ILE A 49 -8.45 -3.11 9.48
C ILE A 49 -8.55 -1.69 8.92
N SER A 50 -7.42 -0.99 8.76
CA SER A 50 -7.42 0.37 8.21
C SER A 50 -7.88 0.43 6.75
N VAL A 51 -7.62 -0.63 5.96
CA VAL A 51 -8.17 -0.77 4.60
C VAL A 51 -9.69 -0.90 4.63
N ILE A 52 -10.22 -1.75 5.51
CA ILE A 52 -11.67 -1.95 5.65
C ILE A 52 -12.35 -0.65 6.09
N GLU A 53 -11.79 0.05 7.08
CA GLU A 53 -12.31 1.34 7.54
C GLU A 53 -12.35 2.37 6.40
N PHE A 54 -11.31 2.44 5.57
CA PHE A 54 -11.26 3.32 4.40
C PHE A 54 -12.42 3.06 3.44
N PHE A 55 -12.62 1.80 3.03
CA PHE A 55 -13.68 1.46 2.08
C PHE A 55 -15.09 1.57 2.65
N GLN A 56 -15.30 1.29 3.95
CA GLN A 56 -16.64 1.27 4.54
C GLN A 56 -17.08 2.63 5.11
N SER A 57 -16.16 3.38 5.70
CA SER A 57 -16.48 4.61 6.44
C SER A 57 -15.94 5.89 5.77
N GLY A 58 -15.13 5.76 4.72
CA GLY A 58 -14.44 6.89 4.10
C GLY A 58 -13.34 7.50 4.97
N LYS A 59 -12.94 6.82 6.06
CA LYS A 59 -11.82 7.22 6.90
C LYS A 59 -10.53 7.16 6.08
N ASP A 60 -9.91 8.31 5.86
CA ASP A 60 -8.76 8.40 4.97
C ASP A 60 -7.52 7.66 5.53
N SER A 61 -6.62 7.27 4.64
CA SER A 61 -5.30 6.77 5.01
C SER A 61 -4.49 7.89 5.65
N ASN A 62 -3.75 7.58 6.72
CA ASN A 62 -2.84 8.56 7.34
C ASN A 62 -1.66 8.94 6.44
N VAL A 63 -1.36 8.13 5.41
CA VAL A 63 -0.20 8.28 4.55
C VAL A 63 -0.63 8.07 3.10
N SER A 64 -0.33 9.05 2.24
CA SER A 64 -0.63 9.00 0.80
C SER A 64 0.47 9.68 -0.02
N PHE A 65 0.55 9.31 -1.30
CA PHE A 65 1.57 9.74 -2.24
C PHE A 65 0.96 10.04 -3.60
N ASN A 66 1.58 10.93 -4.37
CA ASN A 66 1.11 11.29 -5.72
C ASN A 66 2.00 10.71 -6.82
N THR A 67 3.09 10.04 -6.45
CA THR A 67 4.00 9.38 -7.39
C THR A 67 4.40 8.01 -6.87
N GLU A 68 4.70 7.11 -7.79
CA GLU A 68 5.21 5.78 -7.47
C GLU A 68 6.58 5.88 -6.76
N ASP A 69 7.45 6.81 -7.19
CA ASP A 69 8.77 7.02 -6.58
C ASP A 69 8.72 7.42 -5.10
N GLU A 70 7.75 8.26 -4.72
CA GLU A 70 7.51 8.65 -3.31
C GLU A 70 7.08 7.44 -2.48
N LEU A 71 6.13 6.66 -2.99
CA LEU A 71 5.67 5.43 -2.36
C LEU A 71 6.83 4.43 -2.20
N ASP A 72 7.58 4.19 -3.27
CA ASP A 72 8.70 3.26 -3.30
C ASP A 72 9.78 3.64 -2.27
N SER A 73 10.08 4.94 -2.18
CA SER A 73 11.03 5.50 -1.22
C SER A 73 10.54 5.32 0.21
N TYR A 74 9.24 5.48 0.46
CA TYR A 74 8.64 5.23 1.75
C TYR A 74 8.72 3.74 2.14
N LEU A 75 8.28 2.84 1.26
CA LEU A 75 8.26 1.39 1.52
C LEU A 75 9.67 0.82 1.77
N LYS A 76 10.69 1.35 1.07
CA LYS A 76 12.10 0.98 1.30
C LYS A 76 12.59 1.31 2.72
N ASN A 77 12.00 2.30 3.37
CA ASN A 77 12.45 2.85 4.67
C ASN A 77 11.48 2.64 5.85
N TYR A 78 10.28 2.11 5.60
CA TYR A 78 9.25 1.81 6.60
C TYR A 78 9.67 0.73 7.62
#